data_AF-A0A087T2N3-F1
#
_entry.id   AF-A0A087T2N3-F1
#
_cell.length_a   1.000
_cell.length_b   1.000
_cell.length_c   1.000
_cell.angle_alpha   90.00
_cell.angle_beta   90.00
_cell.angle_gamma   90.00
#
_symmetry.space_group_name_H-M   'P 1'
#
loop_
_entity.id
_entity.type
_entity.pdbx_description
1 polymer ?
#
loop_
_entity_poly.entity_id
_entity_poly.type
_entity_poly.pdbx_seq_one_letter_code
_entity_poly.pdbx_strand_id
1 'polypeptide(L)'
;MAPPLKVKDTTLESETGAGKTLVILAKPPDKNKSNQSVNTLTTNPTAQTELLKSPTIAQKSSSSSEQDEISVAASNTSSANKDDPFSDVVKNVVQRFFHVQQKTSASQSEGEQKLSSPPEMSFPVKLVDESLQWCDTALEYLHDSTDFYVIGVLGLQGVGKSTVMSIIGGNYGESSKWQLFKPQTNYKEIGEHCTTGIDMYITNQRLILLDTQPVMSASVMDHMIQYEKKPPGGPDYHSVENALLMQSLQQAAFLMAVCHTIISVQDWFIDLNYLRFLLSAEMLKPTTPINIHDMNPIPEEMSEYYPHIVFVQNQCQREDFYPDSIAKMQDTLYLSLQKSKLKFSGSVNCGTYTRSQKDSSHKVNFFLLPEKEVPEFDSSKDQFPEYKGHPGFKCLADSLSHQVLSMPRSLLTHTALSEKNWFHYSARIWETVKKSTLFL
;
A
#
# COMPACT_ATOMS: atom_id res chain seq x y z
N MET A 1 -7.81 60.68 0.59
CA MET A 1 -7.43 61.97 0.01
C MET A 1 -6.35 62.57 0.90
N ALA A 2 -5.19 62.92 0.31
CA ALA A 2 -3.90 63.40 0.88
C ALA A 2 -3.01 62.39 1.65
N PRO A 3 -1.66 62.47 1.60
CA PRO A 3 -0.76 62.50 0.42
C PRO A 3 0.50 61.58 0.57
N PRO A 4 1.41 61.49 -0.44
CA PRO A 4 2.60 60.60 -0.46
C PRO A 4 3.94 61.33 -0.19
N LEU A 5 4.98 60.60 0.24
CA LEU A 5 6.39 61.07 0.38
C LEU A 5 7.35 59.92 -0.03
N LYS A 6 7.92 59.93 -1.23
CA LYS A 6 9.22 60.51 -1.69
C LYS A 6 10.49 59.76 -1.26
N VAL A 7 11.12 59.18 -2.29
CA VAL A 7 12.48 58.62 -2.38
C VAL A 7 13.55 59.68 -2.13
N LYS A 8 14.68 59.28 -1.54
CA LYS A 8 15.96 59.98 -1.73
C LYS A 8 17.13 58.99 -1.72
N ASP A 9 17.82 58.92 -2.87
CA ASP A 9 19.11 58.28 -3.06
C ASP A 9 20.20 58.95 -2.21
N THR A 10 21.19 58.16 -1.78
CA THR A 10 22.57 58.65 -1.63
C THR A 10 23.54 57.48 -1.67
N THR A 11 24.31 57.42 -2.76
CA THR A 11 25.51 56.62 -2.95
C THR A 11 26.76 57.43 -2.58
N LEU A 12 27.81 56.69 -2.20
CA LEU A 12 29.27 56.94 -2.30
C LEU A 12 30.09 56.97 -0.97
N GLU A 13 30.76 55.83 -0.78
CA GLU A 13 32.22 55.61 -0.64
C GLU A 13 33.05 55.97 0.60
N SER A 14 33.86 54.96 0.96
CA SER A 14 35.26 54.93 1.50
C SER A 14 35.36 54.23 2.87
N GLU A 15 35.76 52.96 2.93
CA GLU A 15 37.10 52.34 2.84
C GLU A 15 37.78 52.06 4.22
N THR A 16 38.09 50.77 4.41
CA THR A 16 39.19 50.15 5.19
C THR A 16 39.07 49.96 6.71
N GLY A 17 39.27 48.70 7.16
CA GLY A 17 39.47 48.35 8.56
C GLY A 17 39.39 46.86 8.95
N ALA A 18 40.24 46.01 8.34
CA ALA A 18 40.79 44.70 8.78
C ALA A 18 40.05 43.72 9.73
N GLY A 19 39.92 42.45 9.30
CA GLY A 19 39.53 41.34 10.19
C GLY A 19 39.46 39.89 9.62
N LYS A 20 40.50 39.44 8.88
CA LYS A 20 40.96 38.05 8.64
C LYS A 20 39.94 36.92 8.29
N THR A 21 39.96 36.48 7.02
CA THR A 21 39.46 35.17 6.54
C THR A 21 40.65 34.27 6.15
N LEU A 22 40.64 33.01 6.62
CA LEU A 22 41.62 31.97 6.28
C LEU A 22 41.26 31.32 4.94
N VAL A 23 42.22 31.28 4.00
CA VAL A 23 42.13 30.57 2.72
C VAL A 23 43.33 29.62 2.63
N ILE A 24 43.09 28.33 2.40
CA ILE A 24 44.12 27.33 2.16
C ILE A 24 44.25 27.11 0.64
N LEU A 25 45.39 27.52 0.08
CA LEU A 25 45.79 27.28 -1.32
C LEU A 25 46.43 25.89 -1.46
N ALA A 26 46.02 25.12 -2.47
CA ALA A 26 46.79 23.98 -2.99
C ALA A 26 47.53 24.39 -4.27
N LYS A 27 48.82 24.08 -4.31
CA LYS A 27 49.80 24.41 -5.37
C LYS A 27 49.77 23.36 -6.50
N PRO A 28 49.93 23.73 -7.79
CA PRO A 28 50.03 22.77 -8.88
C PRO A 28 51.49 22.34 -9.15
N PRO A 29 51.73 21.13 -9.72
CA PRO A 29 53.03 20.79 -10.28
C PRO A 29 53.07 20.78 -11.82
N ASP A 30 54.22 21.21 -12.34
CA ASP A 30 54.59 21.36 -13.74
C ASP A 30 54.92 20.04 -14.47
N LYS A 31 54.82 20.09 -15.81
CA LYS A 31 55.16 19.06 -16.80
C LYS A 31 56.68 18.86 -16.98
N ASN A 32 57.11 17.60 -17.18
CA ASN A 32 57.92 17.14 -18.34
C ASN A 32 58.62 15.79 -18.07
N LYS A 33 58.33 14.75 -18.86
CA LYS A 33 59.27 14.08 -19.78
C LYS A 33 58.70 12.78 -20.38
N SER A 34 59.02 12.64 -21.66
CA SER A 34 58.89 11.52 -22.61
C SER A 34 59.33 10.14 -22.11
N ASN A 35 58.65 9.06 -22.55
CA ASN A 35 59.21 8.09 -23.51
C ASN A 35 58.25 6.96 -23.92
N GLN A 36 58.62 6.36 -25.05
CA GLN A 36 57.92 5.52 -26.02
C GLN A 36 57.64 4.05 -25.63
N SER A 37 56.97 3.37 -26.58
CA SER A 37 56.82 1.93 -26.88
C SER A 37 55.50 1.30 -26.38
N VAL A 38 54.55 0.84 -27.22
CA VAL A 38 54.52 -0.03 -28.43
C VAL A 38 54.58 -1.53 -28.09
N ASN A 39 53.63 -2.26 -28.69
CA ASN A 39 53.43 -3.73 -28.85
C ASN A 39 52.44 -4.40 -27.87
N THR A 40 51.25 -4.85 -28.28
CA THR A 40 50.80 -5.89 -29.24
C THR A 40 50.71 -7.32 -28.70
N LEU A 41 49.48 -7.85 -28.81
CA LEU A 41 49.08 -9.18 -29.32
C LEU A 41 49.18 -10.43 -28.42
N THR A 42 48.05 -11.17 -28.46
CA THR A 42 47.92 -12.65 -28.54
C THR A 42 48.21 -13.45 -27.26
N THR A 43 47.51 -14.51 -26.85
CA THR A 43 46.63 -15.51 -27.50
C THR A 43 45.99 -16.39 -26.41
N ASN A 44 44.77 -16.88 -26.67
CA ASN A 44 44.07 -17.99 -25.97
C ASN A 44 44.83 -19.35 -26.13
N PRO A 45 44.21 -20.52 -25.89
CA PRO A 45 43.71 -21.16 -24.66
C PRO A 45 44.26 -22.61 -24.52
N THR A 46 43.99 -23.32 -23.41
CA THR A 46 43.82 -24.80 -23.21
C THR A 46 44.13 -25.13 -21.75
N ALA A 47 43.68 -26.20 -21.10
CA ALA A 47 42.51 -27.08 -21.12
C ALA A 47 42.73 -28.08 -19.96
N GLN A 48 41.63 -28.68 -19.47
CA GLN A 48 41.56 -29.95 -18.70
C GLN A 48 41.98 -29.94 -17.22
N THR A 49 41.49 -30.78 -16.31
CA THR A 49 40.27 -31.61 -16.08
C THR A 49 40.63 -32.37 -14.78
N GLU A 50 39.83 -32.31 -13.71
CA GLU A 50 39.79 -33.35 -12.64
C GLU A 50 38.61 -33.01 -11.70
N LEU A 51 37.42 -33.61 -11.84
CA LEU A 51 36.96 -34.90 -11.31
C LEU A 51 37.25 -35.13 -9.81
N LEU A 52 36.27 -34.80 -8.95
CA LEU A 52 36.12 -35.40 -7.63
C LEU A 52 34.65 -35.72 -7.33
N LYS A 53 34.47 -36.94 -6.83
CA LYS A 53 33.25 -37.75 -6.75
C LYS A 53 32.41 -37.44 -5.51
N SER A 54 31.09 -37.59 -5.64
CA SER A 54 30.14 -37.79 -4.54
C SER A 54 30.13 -39.26 -4.07
N PRO A 55 29.72 -39.53 -2.81
CA PRO A 55 29.20 -40.84 -2.44
C PRO A 55 27.71 -40.78 -2.06
N THR A 56 26.96 -41.75 -2.60
CA THR A 56 25.58 -42.14 -2.26
C THR A 56 25.60 -43.54 -1.65
N ILE A 57 24.64 -43.84 -0.75
CA ILE A 57 23.99 -45.14 -0.39
C ILE A 57 23.69 -45.10 1.14
N ALA A 58 22.50 -45.41 1.69
CA ALA A 58 21.46 -46.36 1.30
C ALA A 58 20.04 -45.91 1.74
N GLN A 59 19.05 -46.15 0.88
CA GLN A 59 17.65 -46.35 1.26
C GLN A 59 17.39 -47.84 1.48
N LYS A 60 16.51 -48.17 2.44
CA LYS A 60 15.97 -49.52 2.62
C LYS A 60 14.45 -49.43 2.51
N SER A 61 13.90 -50.10 1.51
CA SER A 61 12.48 -50.31 1.29
C SER A 61 12.00 -51.57 2.00
N SER A 62 10.76 -51.55 2.47
CA SER A 62 9.95 -52.75 2.64
C SER A 62 8.49 -52.40 2.38
N SER A 63 7.97 -52.95 1.29
CA SER A 63 6.57 -53.03 0.92
C SER A 63 5.94 -54.30 1.48
N SER A 64 4.70 -54.23 1.93
CA SER A 64 3.76 -55.36 1.89
C SER A 64 2.32 -54.85 1.85
N SER A 65 1.66 -55.21 0.76
CA SER A 65 0.24 -55.10 0.46
C SER A 65 -0.56 -56.22 1.14
N GLU A 66 -1.86 -55.99 1.39
CA GLU A 66 -3.03 -56.91 1.25
C GLU A 66 -4.27 -56.15 1.77
N GLN A 67 -5.33 -55.95 0.95
CA GLN A 67 -6.56 -56.77 0.86
C GLN A 67 -7.34 -56.84 2.19
N ASP A 68 -8.66 -56.78 2.31
CA ASP A 68 -9.82 -56.70 1.42
C ASP A 68 -11.05 -56.47 2.35
N GLU A 69 -12.21 -56.26 1.73
CA GLU A 69 -13.55 -56.64 2.20
C GLU A 69 -14.51 -55.66 2.92
N ILE A 70 -15.72 -55.74 2.37
CA ILE A 70 -17.00 -55.09 2.61
C ILE A 70 -17.90 -56.09 3.36
N SER A 71 -18.69 -55.62 4.34
CA SER A 71 -19.98 -56.23 4.76
C SER A 71 -20.76 -55.13 5.52
N VAL A 72 -21.91 -54.60 5.08
CA VAL A 72 -23.25 -55.10 4.69
C VAL A 72 -24.11 -55.62 5.85
N ALA A 73 -25.23 -54.89 6.02
CA ALA A 73 -26.57 -55.25 6.49
C ALA A 73 -26.88 -55.37 8.00
N ALA A 74 -27.86 -54.56 8.43
CA ALA A 74 -29.22 -54.99 8.81
C ALA A 74 -30.03 -53.75 9.27
N SER A 75 -30.89 -53.18 8.44
CA SER A 75 -32.33 -53.50 8.28
C SER A 75 -33.23 -52.98 9.41
N ASN A 76 -34.04 -51.95 9.09
CA ASN A 76 -35.52 -51.97 9.10
C ASN A 76 -36.02 -50.53 8.81
N THR A 77 -36.54 -50.22 7.61
CA THR A 77 -37.99 -50.23 7.23
C THR A 77 -38.87 -49.40 8.19
N SER A 78 -39.75 -48.49 7.76
CA SER A 78 -40.20 -48.05 6.44
C SER A 78 -41.18 -46.86 6.59
N SER A 79 -41.24 -46.02 5.52
CA SER A 79 -42.40 -45.28 4.97
C SER A 79 -43.05 -44.14 5.79
N ALA A 80 -42.90 -42.87 5.37
CA ALA A 80 -43.68 -42.13 4.33
C ALA A 80 -44.83 -41.32 5.00
N ASN A 81 -45.19 -40.07 4.69
CA ASN A 81 -45.07 -39.21 3.52
C ASN A 81 -45.27 -37.73 3.96
N LYS A 82 -44.63 -36.81 3.22
CA LYS A 82 -45.14 -35.54 2.67
C LYS A 82 -46.30 -34.79 3.38
N ASP A 83 -46.04 -33.57 3.86
CA ASP A 83 -46.38 -32.30 3.18
C ASP A 83 -46.24 -31.12 4.17
N ASP A 84 -45.37 -30.17 3.83
CA ASP A 84 -45.20 -28.84 4.41
C ASP A 84 -46.33 -27.89 3.91
N PRO A 85 -46.48 -26.62 4.35
CA PRO A 85 -45.88 -25.87 5.47
C PRO A 85 -46.88 -24.92 6.19
N PHE A 86 -46.33 -24.08 7.08
CA PHE A 86 -46.77 -22.71 7.47
C PHE A 86 -47.48 -22.52 8.82
N SER A 87 -46.90 -21.58 9.58
CA SER A 87 -47.25 -21.08 10.92
C SER A 87 -46.76 -21.94 12.10
N ASP A 88 -45.66 -21.50 12.74
CA ASP A 88 -45.46 -21.54 14.22
C ASP A 88 -44.00 -21.32 14.69
N VAL A 89 -43.07 -20.89 13.82
CA VAL A 89 -41.67 -20.63 14.23
C VAL A 89 -41.41 -19.20 14.75
N VAL A 90 -42.41 -18.32 14.78
CA VAL A 90 -42.27 -16.99 15.41
C VAL A 90 -42.80 -17.05 16.84
N LYS A 91 -42.01 -17.58 17.79
CA LYS A 91 -42.12 -17.19 19.22
C LYS A 91 -41.07 -17.74 20.21
N ASN A 92 -40.11 -18.60 19.85
CA ASN A 92 -39.26 -19.24 20.86
C ASN A 92 -37.75 -19.24 20.56
N VAL A 93 -37.14 -18.07 20.36
CA VAL A 93 -35.66 -17.93 20.41
C VAL A 93 -35.26 -16.65 21.15
N VAL A 94 -35.60 -16.56 22.43
CA VAL A 94 -34.88 -15.72 23.40
C VAL A 94 -34.72 -16.53 24.68
N GLN A 95 -33.48 -16.60 25.17
CA GLN A 95 -33.01 -17.26 26.40
C GLN A 95 -32.95 -18.79 26.42
N ARG A 96 -31.78 -19.33 26.05
CA ARG A 96 -31.16 -20.45 26.78
C ARG A 96 -29.66 -20.17 26.97
N PHE A 97 -29.34 -19.58 28.12
CA PHE A 97 -27.99 -19.51 28.66
C PHE A 97 -27.60 -20.91 29.18
N PHE A 98 -26.50 -21.47 28.69
CA PHE A 98 -25.90 -22.67 29.29
C PHE A 98 -24.93 -22.25 30.39
N HIS A 99 -25.30 -22.57 31.63
CA HIS A 99 -24.43 -22.56 32.80
C HIS A 99 -23.74 -23.92 32.86
N VAL A 100 -22.45 -24.01 32.51
CA VAL A 100 -21.65 -25.22 32.72
C VAL A 100 -20.71 -24.96 33.89
N GLN A 101 -21.02 -25.64 35.00
CA GLN A 101 -20.29 -25.65 36.25
C GLN A 101 -19.14 -26.68 36.14
N GLN A 102 -17.89 -26.22 36.00
CA GLN A 102 -16.74 -27.13 35.93
C GLN A 102 -16.11 -27.32 37.31
N LYS A 103 -16.16 -28.57 37.76
CA LYS A 103 -15.65 -29.07 39.04
C LYS A 103 -14.13 -29.14 38.99
N THR A 104 -13.47 -28.61 40.01
CA THR A 104 -12.02 -28.71 40.24
C THR A 104 -11.61 -30.13 40.59
N SER A 105 -10.76 -30.74 39.75
CA SER A 105 -9.92 -31.86 40.13
C SER A 105 -8.54 -31.65 39.50
N ALA A 106 -7.55 -31.41 40.36
CA ALA A 106 -6.16 -31.22 39.99
C ALA A 106 -5.53 -32.56 39.56
N SER A 107 -5.02 -32.58 38.35
CA SER A 107 -3.96 -33.50 37.92
C SER A 107 -3.10 -32.76 36.90
N GLN A 108 -1.86 -32.49 37.31
CA GLN A 108 -0.83 -31.84 36.51
C GLN A 108 -0.49 -32.73 35.29
N SER A 109 -0.54 -32.15 34.10
CA SER A 109 0.18 -32.66 32.92
C SER A 109 0.64 -31.46 32.10
N GLU A 110 1.95 -31.41 31.88
CA GLU A 110 2.70 -30.41 31.13
C GLU A 110 2.21 -30.31 29.67
N GLY A 111 2.16 -29.09 29.13
CA GLY A 111 1.99 -28.88 27.68
C GLY A 111 0.87 -27.96 27.21
N GLU A 112 0.47 -26.93 27.95
CA GLU A 112 -0.31 -25.83 27.38
C GLU A 112 0.60 -24.63 27.12
N GLN A 113 1.16 -24.54 25.92
CA GLN A 113 1.59 -23.24 25.39
C GLN A 113 0.34 -22.36 25.30
N LYS A 114 0.13 -21.55 26.33
CA LYS A 114 -0.79 -20.41 26.29
C LYS A 114 -0.44 -19.61 25.03
N LEU A 115 -1.30 -19.65 24.01
CA LEU A 115 -1.26 -18.67 22.92
C LEU A 115 -1.56 -17.30 23.55
N SER A 116 -0.52 -16.61 24.02
CA SER A 116 -0.63 -15.17 24.25
C SER A 116 -0.88 -14.56 22.88
N SER A 117 -2.01 -13.89 22.69
CA SER A 117 -2.18 -12.97 21.57
C SER A 117 -0.99 -12.01 21.59
N PRO A 118 -0.23 -11.85 20.50
CA PRO A 118 0.85 -10.87 20.46
C PRO A 118 0.28 -9.47 20.70
N PRO A 119 1.17 -8.53 21.07
CA PRO A 119 0.77 -7.19 21.45
C PRO A 119 -0.08 -6.54 20.36
N GLU A 120 -1.17 -5.87 20.76
CA GLU A 120 -1.92 -5.02 19.84
C GLU A 120 -1.12 -3.74 19.57
N MET A 121 -1.12 -3.29 18.31
CA MET A 121 -0.46 -2.04 17.95
C MET A 121 -1.24 -0.85 18.50
N SER A 122 -0.58 0.00 19.27
CA SER A 122 -1.17 1.26 19.73
C SER A 122 -0.99 2.40 18.72
N PHE A 123 0.09 2.36 17.92
CA PHE A 123 0.43 3.38 16.93
C PHE A 123 1.04 2.72 15.69
N PRO A 124 0.94 3.34 14.50
CA PRO A 124 1.67 2.89 13.32
C PRO A 124 3.18 2.85 13.56
N VAL A 125 3.86 1.86 12.99
CA VAL A 125 5.32 1.72 13.01
C VAL A 125 5.88 1.91 11.61
N LYS A 126 7.13 2.34 11.49
CA LYS A 126 7.79 2.46 10.19
C LYS A 126 8.06 1.06 9.63
N LEU A 127 7.62 0.81 8.40
CA LEU A 127 8.06 -0.32 7.57
C LEU A 127 9.29 0.07 6.76
N VAL A 128 9.25 1.28 6.20
CA VAL A 128 10.38 1.92 5.53
C VAL A 128 10.56 3.29 6.16
N ASP A 129 11.77 3.59 6.62
CA ASP A 129 12.08 4.86 7.26
C ASP A 129 12.24 6.02 6.27
N GLU A 130 12.53 7.21 6.79
CA GLU A 130 12.76 8.43 6.01
C GLU A 130 13.97 8.32 5.06
N SER A 131 14.97 7.51 5.43
CA SER A 131 16.15 7.22 4.61
C SER A 131 15.94 6.06 3.61
N LEU A 132 14.68 5.65 3.44
CA LEU A 132 14.24 4.57 2.57
C LEU A 132 14.85 3.21 2.94
N GLN A 133 15.15 2.98 4.22
CA GLN A 133 15.66 1.71 4.73
C GLN A 133 14.55 0.88 5.35
N TRP A 134 14.67 -0.44 5.19
CA TRP A 134 13.72 -1.40 5.75
C TRP A 134 13.83 -1.45 7.29
N CYS A 135 12.69 -1.50 7.97
CA CYS A 135 12.60 -1.56 9.43
C CYS A 135 11.96 -2.87 9.89
N ASP A 136 12.65 -3.60 10.77
CA ASP A 136 12.19 -4.91 11.29
C ASP A 136 11.19 -4.81 12.45
N THR A 137 10.90 -3.60 12.96
CA THR A 137 10.04 -3.37 14.12
C THR A 137 8.64 -3.97 13.97
N ALA A 138 8.08 -4.00 12.76
CA ALA A 138 6.74 -4.54 12.54
C ALA A 138 6.65 -6.07 12.73
N LEU A 139 7.78 -6.79 12.71
CA LEU A 139 7.82 -8.25 12.76
C LEU A 139 7.23 -8.83 14.07
N GLU A 140 7.32 -8.08 15.17
CA GLU A 140 6.83 -8.51 16.49
C GLU A 140 5.29 -8.57 16.59
N TYR A 141 4.59 -7.87 15.70
CA TYR A 141 3.12 -7.80 15.67
C TYR A 141 2.47 -8.80 14.71
N LEU A 142 3.27 -9.47 13.87
CA LEU A 142 2.79 -10.36 12.80
C LEU A 142 2.57 -11.80 13.26
N HIS A 143 1.56 -12.45 12.70
CA HIS A 143 1.23 -13.85 12.95
C HIS A 143 1.78 -14.82 11.91
N ASP A 144 1.82 -16.10 12.27
CA ASP A 144 1.96 -17.19 11.31
C ASP A 144 0.62 -17.56 10.62
N SER A 145 -0.34 -16.62 10.60
CA SER A 145 -1.64 -16.76 9.96
C SER A 145 -1.55 -16.45 8.47
N THR A 146 -2.26 -17.21 7.64
CA THR A 146 -2.38 -16.97 6.20
C THR A 146 -3.59 -16.13 5.82
N ASP A 147 -4.47 -15.83 6.79
CA ASP A 147 -5.67 -15.03 6.56
C ASP A 147 -5.42 -13.57 6.96
N PHE A 148 -4.80 -12.85 6.04
CA PHE A 148 -4.51 -11.43 6.19
C PHE A 148 -4.87 -10.69 4.91
N TYR A 149 -5.02 -9.38 5.02
CA TYR A 149 -5.32 -8.52 3.88
C TYR A 149 -4.46 -7.27 3.95
N VAL A 150 -3.95 -6.82 2.80
CA VAL A 150 -2.96 -5.74 2.71
C VAL A 150 -3.51 -4.64 1.84
N ILE A 151 -3.64 -3.45 2.42
CA ILE A 151 -4.11 -2.26 1.72
C ILE A 151 -3.00 -1.21 1.76
N GLY A 152 -2.57 -0.77 0.58
CA GLY A 152 -1.69 0.39 0.42
C GLY A 152 -2.46 1.61 -0.04
N VAL A 153 -1.96 2.81 0.26
CA VAL A 153 -2.49 4.07 -0.28
C VAL A 153 -1.42 4.81 -1.07
N LEU A 154 -1.82 5.43 -2.19
CA LEU A 154 -1.00 6.28 -3.04
C LEU A 154 -1.74 7.59 -3.34
N GLY A 155 -0.99 8.63 -3.66
CA GLY A 155 -1.55 9.94 -4.00
C GLY A 155 -0.57 11.09 -3.74
N LEU A 156 -0.90 12.24 -4.30
CA LEU A 156 -0.09 13.46 -4.19
C LEU A 156 -0.09 14.01 -2.75
N GLN A 157 0.61 15.12 -2.55
CA GLN A 157 0.58 15.86 -1.29
C GLN A 157 -0.79 16.51 -1.07
N GLY A 158 -1.28 16.56 0.17
CA GLY A 158 -2.53 17.26 0.51
C GLY A 158 -3.84 16.52 0.18
N VAL A 159 -3.81 15.44 -0.61
CA VAL A 159 -5.02 14.74 -1.06
C VAL A 159 -5.79 14.00 0.06
N GLY A 160 -5.20 13.82 1.25
CA GLY A 160 -5.85 13.18 2.40
C GLY A 160 -5.65 11.66 2.54
N LYS A 161 -4.55 11.10 2.01
CA LYS A 161 -4.19 9.67 2.09
C LYS A 161 -4.31 9.08 3.51
N SER A 162 -3.60 9.66 4.46
CA SER A 162 -3.57 9.22 5.86
C SER A 162 -4.95 9.27 6.52
N THR A 163 -5.79 10.25 6.14
CA THR A 163 -7.18 10.34 6.60
C THR A 163 -8.03 9.20 6.04
N VAL A 164 -7.93 8.92 4.74
CA VAL A 164 -8.64 7.79 4.09
C VAL A 164 -8.18 6.46 4.68
N MET A 165 -6.88 6.30 4.93
CA MET A 165 -6.35 5.09 5.55
C MET A 165 -6.84 4.92 7.00
N SER A 166 -6.95 6.02 7.75
CA SER A 166 -7.50 6.02 9.12
C SER A 166 -9.00 5.67 9.16
N ILE A 167 -9.76 6.05 8.13
CA ILE A 167 -11.16 5.66 7.95
C ILE A 167 -11.26 4.13 7.80
N ILE A 168 -10.45 3.55 6.92
CA ILE A 168 -10.46 2.11 6.65
C ILE A 168 -9.96 1.30 7.85
N GLY A 169 -9.03 1.85 8.62
CA GLY A 169 -8.56 1.25 9.87
C GLY A 169 -9.58 1.26 11.02
N GLY A 170 -10.78 1.82 10.82
CA GLY A 170 -11.86 1.82 11.82
C GLY A 170 -11.68 2.83 12.96
N ASN A 171 -10.60 3.60 12.96
CA ASN A 171 -10.27 4.59 13.99
C ASN A 171 -10.67 6.02 13.56
N TYR A 172 -11.81 6.15 12.88
CA TYR A 172 -12.35 7.44 12.45
C TYR A 172 -13.69 7.71 13.15
N GLY A 173 -13.65 8.51 14.22
CA GLY A 173 -14.85 8.92 14.95
C GLY A 173 -14.82 10.41 15.27
N GLU A 174 -15.98 11.08 15.19
CA GLU A 174 -16.16 12.50 15.52
C GLU A 174 -15.69 12.87 16.94
N SER A 175 -15.72 11.92 17.87
CA SER A 175 -15.34 12.14 19.28
C SER A 175 -13.85 11.90 19.56
N SER A 176 -13.12 11.26 18.66
CA SER A 176 -11.70 10.96 18.84
C SER A 176 -10.86 12.00 18.12
N LYS A 177 -10.24 12.91 18.87
CA LYS A 177 -9.15 13.77 18.36
C LYS A 177 -7.96 12.96 17.80
N TRP A 178 -7.96 11.66 18.05
CA TRP A 178 -6.94 10.73 17.66
C TRP A 178 -7.33 10.03 16.35
N GLN A 179 -6.56 10.30 15.30
CA GLN A 179 -6.57 9.54 14.05
C GLN A 179 -5.36 8.61 14.05
N LEU A 180 -5.55 7.40 13.50
CA LEU A 180 -4.52 6.37 13.46
C LEU A 180 -3.25 6.86 12.74
N PHE A 181 -3.42 7.35 11.51
CA PHE A 181 -2.37 8.05 10.77
C PHE A 181 -2.60 9.54 10.93
N LYS A 182 -1.54 10.29 11.29
CA LYS A 182 -1.66 11.70 11.62
C LYS A 182 -2.00 12.52 10.36
N PRO A 183 -3.12 13.26 10.34
CA PRO A 183 -3.43 14.15 9.23
C PRO A 183 -2.53 15.38 9.24
N GLN A 184 -2.29 15.95 8.06
CA GLN A 184 -1.55 17.20 7.90
C GLN A 184 -2.39 18.36 8.48
N THR A 185 -1.99 18.89 9.64
CA THR A 185 -2.62 20.05 10.30
C THR A 185 -1.75 21.29 10.15
N ASN A 186 -0.82 21.54 11.07
CA ASN A 186 0.04 22.73 11.08
C ASN A 186 0.95 22.81 9.83
N TYR A 187 1.38 21.66 9.32
CA TYR A 187 2.21 21.57 8.12
C TYR A 187 1.50 22.04 6.84
N LYS A 188 0.17 22.26 6.87
CA LYS A 188 -0.57 22.81 5.73
C LYS A 188 -0.17 24.26 5.45
N GLU A 189 0.08 25.05 6.50
CA GLU A 189 0.44 26.47 6.36
C GLU A 189 1.86 26.66 5.82
N ILE A 190 2.75 25.73 6.13
CA ILE A 190 4.17 25.74 5.72
C ILE A 190 4.35 25.00 4.38
N GLY A 191 3.37 24.19 3.97
CA GLY A 191 3.44 23.40 2.74
C GLY A 191 4.30 22.14 2.86
N GLU A 192 4.56 21.65 4.08
CA GLU A 192 5.38 20.46 4.34
C GLU A 192 4.57 19.16 4.31
N HIS A 193 5.22 18.04 3.99
CA HIS A 193 4.62 16.72 4.10
C HIS A 193 4.65 16.22 5.55
N CYS A 194 3.66 15.41 5.94
CA CYS A 194 3.60 14.82 7.28
C CYS A 194 4.15 13.38 7.32
N THR A 195 3.87 12.60 6.27
CA THR A 195 4.26 11.18 6.18
C THR A 195 5.60 11.07 5.44
N THR A 196 6.59 10.45 6.09
CA THR A 196 7.91 10.11 5.53
C THR A 196 8.07 8.59 5.44
N GLY A 197 8.62 8.08 4.34
CA GLY A 197 8.76 6.64 4.12
C GLY A 197 7.41 5.92 3.97
N ILE A 198 7.28 4.75 4.61
CA ILE A 198 6.06 3.93 4.62
C ILE A 198 5.74 3.53 6.05
N ASP A 199 4.60 4.00 6.55
CA ASP A 199 4.05 3.61 7.85
C ASP A 199 3.16 2.37 7.71
N MET A 200 3.26 1.46 8.67
CA MET A 200 2.51 0.21 8.73
C MET A 200 1.70 0.14 10.03
N TYR A 201 0.46 -0.30 9.91
CA TYR A 201 -0.41 -0.60 11.05
C TYR A 201 -1.19 -1.89 10.81
N ILE A 202 -1.32 -2.69 11.87
CA ILE A 202 -2.06 -3.95 11.85
C ILE A 202 -3.27 -3.79 12.75
N THR A 203 -4.47 -3.98 12.19
CA THR A 203 -5.72 -3.94 12.95
C THR A 203 -6.00 -5.29 13.64
N ASN A 204 -6.95 -5.28 14.57
CA ASN A 204 -7.43 -6.49 15.26
C ASN A 204 -8.08 -7.49 14.29
N GLN A 205 -8.54 -7.05 13.11
CA GLN A 205 -9.10 -7.91 12.06
C GLN A 205 -8.04 -8.43 11.06
N ARG A 206 -6.73 -8.38 11.40
CA ARG A 206 -5.63 -8.86 10.54
C ARG A 206 -5.53 -8.14 9.19
N LEU A 207 -5.97 -6.89 9.19
CA LEU A 207 -5.72 -5.97 8.09
C LEU A 207 -4.39 -5.25 8.31
N ILE A 208 -3.50 -5.35 7.33
CA ILE A 208 -2.24 -4.63 7.23
C ILE A 208 -2.47 -3.38 6.37
N LEU A 209 -2.28 -2.22 6.97
CA LEU A 209 -2.43 -0.91 6.34
C LEU A 209 -1.07 -0.30 6.10
N LEU A 210 -0.81 0.15 4.87
CA LEU A 210 0.43 0.82 4.46
C LEU A 210 0.14 2.25 4.01
N ASP A 211 0.53 3.23 4.82
CA ASP A 211 0.45 4.67 4.50
C ASP A 211 1.79 5.17 3.96
N THR A 212 1.82 5.64 2.73
CA THR A 212 3.06 6.12 2.10
C THR A 212 3.17 7.63 2.14
N GLN A 213 4.42 8.11 2.14
CA GLN A 213 4.72 9.49 1.78
C GLN A 213 4.06 9.90 0.45
N PRO A 214 3.77 11.20 0.23
CA PRO A 214 3.19 11.68 -1.02
C PRO A 214 4.15 11.47 -2.21
N VAL A 215 3.61 10.98 -3.32
CA VAL A 215 4.37 10.84 -4.57
C VAL A 215 4.50 12.18 -5.28
N MET A 216 5.60 12.37 -6.02
CA MET A 216 5.87 13.59 -6.81
C MET A 216 5.71 14.90 -5.99
N SER A 217 6.05 14.87 -4.70
CA SER A 217 5.80 15.98 -3.78
C SER A 217 6.92 17.02 -3.79
N ALA A 218 6.53 18.30 -3.93
CA ALA A 218 7.46 19.43 -3.86
C ALA A 218 8.13 19.55 -2.48
N SER A 219 7.41 19.28 -1.39
CA SER A 219 8.00 19.35 -0.05
C SER A 219 8.99 18.21 0.24
N VAL A 220 8.76 17.02 -0.33
CA VAL A 220 9.75 15.94 -0.28
C VAL A 220 11.00 16.35 -1.07
N MET A 221 10.82 16.95 -2.25
CA MET A 221 11.93 17.49 -3.05
C MET A 221 12.74 18.55 -2.29
N ASP A 222 12.06 19.50 -1.63
CA ASP A 222 12.70 20.56 -0.85
C ASP A 222 13.50 19.97 0.32
N HIS A 223 12.95 18.97 1.00
CA HIS A 223 13.67 18.22 2.02
C HIS A 223 14.92 17.52 1.48
N MET A 224 14.85 16.90 0.29
CA MET A 224 16.01 16.30 -0.37
C MET A 224 17.09 17.36 -0.67
N ILE A 225 16.71 18.54 -1.17
CA ILE A 225 17.65 19.63 -1.47
C ILE A 225 18.35 20.14 -0.20
N GLN A 226 17.61 20.29 0.90
CA GLN A 226 18.12 20.87 2.13
C GLN A 226 19.00 19.91 2.94
N TYR A 227 18.61 18.64 3.01
CA TYR A 227 19.21 17.68 3.95
C TYR A 227 20.03 16.58 3.28
N GLU A 228 19.77 16.25 2.00
CA GLU A 228 20.56 15.25 1.28
C GLU A 228 21.74 15.90 0.57
N LYS A 229 22.94 15.70 1.13
CA LYS A 229 24.20 16.19 0.54
C LYS A 229 24.54 15.56 -0.82
N LYS A 230 23.87 14.47 -1.18
CA LYS A 230 23.98 13.77 -2.47
C LYS A 230 22.57 13.28 -2.86
N PRO A 231 22.16 13.40 -4.14
CA PRO A 231 20.90 12.83 -4.58
C PRO A 231 20.88 11.32 -4.28
N PRO A 232 19.73 10.77 -3.83
CA PRO A 232 19.63 9.37 -3.44
C PRO A 232 19.79 8.53 -4.70
N GLY A 233 20.87 7.73 -4.78
CA GLY A 233 21.31 7.00 -5.99
C GLY A 233 22.66 7.44 -6.55
N GLY A 234 23.34 8.40 -5.91
CA GLY A 234 24.71 8.75 -6.30
C GLY A 234 24.77 9.43 -7.68
N PRO A 235 25.81 9.20 -8.49
CA PRO A 235 25.95 9.83 -9.82
C PRO A 235 24.92 9.35 -10.85
N ASP A 236 24.14 8.32 -10.53
CA ASP A 236 23.22 7.69 -11.49
C ASP A 236 22.04 8.62 -11.82
N TYR A 237 21.65 9.49 -10.87
CA TYR A 237 20.62 10.50 -11.10
C TYR A 237 21.22 11.87 -11.41
N HIS A 238 20.88 12.39 -12.59
CA HIS A 238 21.37 13.66 -13.11
C HIS A 238 20.72 14.89 -12.45
N SER A 239 19.56 14.72 -11.79
CA SER A 239 18.83 15.81 -11.14
C SER A 239 18.01 15.31 -9.95
N VAL A 240 17.68 16.21 -9.02
CA VAL A 240 16.88 15.90 -7.82
C VAL A 240 15.43 15.54 -8.21
N GLU A 241 14.89 16.17 -9.25
CA GLU A 241 13.56 15.88 -9.79
C GLU A 241 13.46 14.44 -10.31
N ASN A 242 14.48 13.98 -11.03
CA ASN A 242 14.55 12.60 -11.51
C ASN A 242 14.69 11.62 -10.36
N ALA A 243 15.52 11.93 -9.36
CA ALA A 243 15.66 11.11 -8.16
C ALA A 243 14.32 10.97 -7.40
N LEU A 244 13.58 12.07 -7.22
CA LEU A 244 12.26 12.07 -6.59
C LEU A 244 11.24 11.24 -7.39
N LEU A 245 11.21 11.40 -8.71
CA LEU A 245 10.31 10.62 -9.56
C LEU A 245 10.64 9.13 -9.46
N MET A 246 11.93 8.78 -9.46
CA MET A 246 12.37 7.40 -9.35
C MET A 246 12.03 6.80 -7.98
N GLN A 247 12.27 7.53 -6.89
CA GLN A 247 11.84 7.15 -5.55
C GLN A 247 10.32 6.92 -5.49
N SER A 248 9.53 7.80 -6.09
CA SER A 248 8.07 7.68 -6.15
C SER A 248 7.66 6.41 -6.92
N LEU A 249 8.30 6.13 -8.06
CA LEU A 249 8.04 4.93 -8.87
C LEU A 249 8.42 3.66 -8.13
N GLN A 250 9.56 3.65 -7.42
CA GLN A 250 9.99 2.52 -6.60
C GLN A 250 8.97 2.19 -5.50
N GLN A 251 8.45 3.21 -4.79
CA GLN A 251 7.41 3.01 -3.77
C GLN A 251 6.10 2.48 -4.37
N ALA A 252 5.66 3.02 -5.50
CA ALA A 252 4.44 2.56 -6.16
C ALA A 252 4.59 1.12 -6.70
N ALA A 253 5.71 0.81 -7.34
CA ALA A 253 6.04 -0.53 -7.84
C ALA A 253 6.12 -1.56 -6.69
N PHE A 254 6.72 -1.17 -5.57
CA PHE A 254 6.75 -1.98 -4.34
C PHE A 254 5.34 -2.29 -3.84
N LEU A 255 4.48 -1.27 -3.68
CA LEU A 255 3.09 -1.49 -3.25
C LEU A 255 2.34 -2.39 -4.22
N MET A 256 2.53 -2.23 -5.53
CA MET A 256 1.88 -3.07 -6.54
C MET A 256 2.27 -4.55 -6.43
N ALA A 257 3.45 -4.86 -5.93
CA ALA A 257 3.91 -6.23 -5.74
C ALA A 257 3.44 -6.85 -4.41
N VAL A 258 3.26 -6.05 -3.35
CA VAL A 258 3.01 -6.57 -1.99
C VAL A 258 1.59 -6.37 -1.45
N CYS A 259 0.78 -5.53 -2.10
CA CYS A 259 -0.59 -5.22 -1.66
C CYS A 259 -1.64 -6.06 -2.38
N HIS A 260 -2.75 -6.31 -1.69
CA HIS A 260 -3.95 -6.86 -2.30
C HIS A 260 -4.76 -5.78 -3.01
N THR A 261 -4.91 -4.63 -2.35
CA THR A 261 -5.61 -3.46 -2.87
C THR A 261 -4.76 -2.21 -2.66
N ILE A 262 -4.75 -1.34 -3.67
CA ILE A 262 -4.14 -0.02 -3.62
C ILE A 262 -5.23 1.02 -3.77
N ILE A 263 -5.25 1.97 -2.86
CA ILE A 263 -6.18 3.10 -2.87
C ILE A 263 -5.44 4.30 -3.43
N SER A 264 -5.89 4.76 -4.58
CA SER A 264 -5.38 5.94 -5.25
C SER A 264 -6.26 7.13 -4.90
N VAL A 265 -5.74 8.05 -4.09
CA VAL A 265 -6.47 9.23 -3.59
C VAL A 265 -6.10 10.46 -4.40
N GLN A 266 -7.10 11.17 -4.91
CA GLN A 266 -6.97 12.44 -5.64
C GLN A 266 -7.95 13.46 -5.06
N ASP A 267 -7.59 14.74 -5.06
CA ASP A 267 -8.44 15.87 -4.64
C ASP A 267 -9.00 16.69 -5.80
N TRP A 268 -8.46 16.53 -7.02
CA TRP A 268 -8.97 17.12 -8.25
C TRP A 268 -9.05 16.10 -9.39
N PHE A 269 -10.06 16.20 -10.26
CA PHE A 269 -10.27 15.29 -11.39
C PHE A 269 -10.09 16.05 -12.73
N ILE A 270 -9.25 15.64 -13.69
CA ILE A 270 -8.36 14.46 -13.75
C ILE A 270 -6.89 14.88 -13.81
N ASP A 271 -6.04 14.28 -12.97
CA ASP A 271 -4.59 14.41 -13.09
C ASP A 271 -4.00 13.36 -14.04
N LEU A 272 -3.72 13.78 -15.28
CA LEU A 272 -3.11 12.91 -16.28
C LEU A 272 -1.64 12.57 -15.98
N ASN A 273 -0.91 13.43 -15.27
CA ASN A 273 0.48 13.15 -14.91
C ASN A 273 0.54 12.06 -13.85
N TYR A 274 -0.36 12.12 -12.88
CA TYR A 274 -0.49 11.09 -11.86
C TYR A 274 -0.97 9.75 -12.44
N LEU A 275 -1.91 9.75 -13.38
CA LEU A 275 -2.31 8.52 -14.07
C LEU A 275 -1.18 7.92 -14.92
N ARG A 276 -0.42 8.75 -15.63
CA ARG A 276 0.79 8.30 -16.34
C ARG A 276 1.80 7.69 -15.38
N PHE A 277 2.02 8.33 -14.23
CA PHE A 277 2.87 7.81 -13.16
C PHE A 277 2.42 6.42 -12.68
N LEU A 278 1.13 6.21 -12.44
CA LEU A 278 0.60 4.90 -12.04
C LEU A 278 0.83 3.83 -13.12
N LEU A 279 0.56 4.15 -14.39
CA LEU A 279 0.81 3.24 -15.51
C LEU A 279 2.31 2.96 -15.71
N SER A 280 3.18 3.94 -15.44
CA SER A 280 4.63 3.75 -15.43
C SER A 280 5.07 2.81 -14.31
N ALA A 281 4.53 2.97 -13.10
CA ALA A 281 4.82 2.09 -11.97
C ALA A 281 4.39 0.63 -12.24
N GLU A 282 3.27 0.43 -12.94
CA GLU A 282 2.79 -0.90 -13.36
C GLU A 282 3.83 -1.65 -14.20
N MET A 283 4.50 -0.94 -15.12
CA MET A 283 5.53 -1.52 -15.99
C MET A 283 6.85 -1.80 -15.27
N LEU A 284 7.09 -1.15 -14.13
CA LEU A 284 8.34 -1.24 -13.37
C LEU A 284 8.25 -2.21 -12.18
N LYS A 285 7.05 -2.74 -11.87
CA LYS A 285 6.90 -3.69 -10.78
C LYS A 285 7.77 -4.95 -11.05
N PRO A 286 8.48 -5.47 -10.04
CA PRO A 286 9.25 -6.69 -10.21
C PRO A 286 8.33 -7.88 -10.48
N THR A 287 8.77 -8.81 -11.31
CA THR A 287 8.05 -10.06 -11.54
C THR A 287 8.05 -10.89 -10.25
N THR A 288 6.91 -11.53 -9.96
CA THR A 288 6.79 -12.39 -8.77
C THR A 288 7.85 -13.50 -8.86
N PRO A 289 8.79 -13.61 -7.89
CA PRO A 289 9.86 -14.60 -7.96
C PRO A 289 9.29 -16.01 -7.92
N ILE A 290 9.58 -16.79 -8.97
CA ILE A 290 9.22 -18.20 -9.07
C ILE A 290 10.28 -19.01 -8.32
N ASN A 291 9.86 -19.89 -7.39
CA ASN A 291 10.79 -20.83 -6.78
C ASN A 291 11.22 -21.86 -7.84
N ILE A 292 12.48 -21.80 -8.27
CA ILE A 292 13.06 -22.63 -9.34
C ILE A 292 13.13 -24.12 -8.94
N HIS A 293 12.88 -24.46 -7.68
CA HIS A 293 12.90 -25.83 -7.17
C HIS A 293 11.63 -26.65 -7.46
N ASP A 294 10.52 -26.03 -7.87
CA ASP A 294 9.32 -26.75 -8.33
C ASP A 294 9.41 -27.00 -9.84
N MET A 295 10.30 -27.92 -10.23
CA MET A 295 10.40 -28.44 -11.60
C MET A 295 9.22 -29.38 -11.88
N ASN A 296 8.07 -28.80 -12.23
CA ASN A 296 7.03 -29.50 -12.98
C ASN A 296 6.72 -28.70 -14.25
N PRO A 297 6.98 -29.21 -15.46
CA PRO A 297 6.84 -28.44 -16.68
C PRO A 297 5.46 -28.66 -17.32
N ILE A 298 4.46 -27.83 -17.03
CA ILE A 298 3.25 -27.66 -17.88
C ILE A 298 2.62 -26.27 -17.63
N PRO A 299 1.82 -25.72 -18.57
CA PRO A 299 2.21 -24.86 -19.69
C PRO A 299 1.79 -23.38 -19.49
N GLU A 300 2.36 -22.49 -20.30
CA GLU A 300 1.84 -21.18 -20.78
C GLU A 300 0.92 -20.37 -19.83
N GLU A 301 1.38 -19.18 -19.41
CA GLU A 301 0.73 -18.21 -18.51
C GLU A 301 0.83 -18.52 -17.01
N MET A 302 2.04 -18.44 -16.48
CA MET A 302 2.23 -18.17 -15.06
C MET A 302 1.73 -16.74 -14.80
N SER A 303 0.43 -16.60 -14.47
CA SER A 303 -0.26 -15.32 -14.41
C SER A 303 0.40 -14.39 -13.42
N GLU A 304 1.08 -13.37 -13.94
CA GLU A 304 1.72 -12.34 -13.16
C GLU A 304 0.68 -11.65 -12.25
N TYR A 305 1.05 -11.43 -11.00
CA TYR A 305 0.14 -10.84 -10.01
C TYR A 305 -0.10 -9.35 -10.29
N TYR A 306 -1.37 -8.94 -10.25
CA TYR A 306 -1.78 -7.54 -10.28
C TYR A 306 -2.79 -7.25 -9.16
N PRO A 307 -2.57 -6.18 -8.37
CA PRO A 307 -3.44 -5.80 -7.28
C PRO A 307 -4.74 -5.19 -7.81
N HIS A 308 -5.72 -5.10 -6.92
CA HIS A 308 -6.85 -4.23 -7.14
C HIS A 308 -6.46 -2.76 -6.94
N ILE A 309 -7.01 -1.89 -7.78
CA ILE A 309 -6.88 -0.44 -7.60
C ILE A 309 -8.27 0.17 -7.41
N VAL A 310 -8.38 1.06 -6.42
CA VAL A 310 -9.59 1.81 -6.09
C VAL A 310 -9.26 3.28 -6.16
N PHE A 311 -9.97 4.01 -7.03
CA PHE A 311 -9.82 5.45 -7.17
C PHE A 311 -10.78 6.15 -6.21
N VAL A 312 -10.24 6.94 -5.29
CA VAL A 312 -11.00 7.73 -4.33
C VAL A 312 -10.78 9.20 -4.66
N GLN A 313 -11.83 9.85 -5.16
CA GLN A 313 -11.87 11.29 -5.28
C GLN A 313 -12.28 11.86 -3.93
N ASN A 314 -11.36 12.54 -3.26
CA ASN A 314 -11.56 13.20 -1.98
C ASN A 314 -11.90 14.68 -2.20
N GLN A 315 -12.42 15.35 -1.16
CA GLN A 315 -12.78 16.77 -1.19
C GLN A 315 -13.79 17.12 -2.31
N CYS A 316 -14.65 16.15 -2.65
CA CYS A 316 -15.66 16.32 -3.69
C CYS A 316 -16.64 17.44 -3.33
N GLN A 317 -16.97 18.26 -4.32
CA GLN A 317 -18.00 19.28 -4.24
C GLN A 317 -19.34 18.72 -4.70
N ARG A 318 -20.40 19.50 -4.52
CA ARG A 318 -21.76 19.12 -4.91
C ARG A 318 -21.86 18.71 -6.38
N GLU A 319 -21.12 19.38 -7.26
CA GLU A 319 -21.16 19.18 -8.71
C GLU A 319 -20.58 17.82 -9.13
N ASP A 320 -19.68 17.25 -8.32
CA ASP A 320 -19.04 15.96 -8.58
C ASP A 320 -20.01 14.80 -8.35
N PHE A 321 -20.99 14.97 -7.47
CA PHE A 321 -22.02 13.96 -7.18
C PHE A 321 -23.15 13.91 -8.22
N TYR A 322 -23.13 14.77 -9.24
CA TYR A 322 -24.09 14.67 -10.33
C TYR A 322 -23.85 13.39 -11.15
N PRO A 323 -24.90 12.62 -11.50
CA PRO A 323 -24.74 11.35 -12.24
C PRO A 323 -23.95 11.49 -13.54
N ASP A 324 -24.17 12.56 -14.29
CA ASP A 324 -23.45 12.83 -15.53
C ASP A 324 -21.96 13.09 -15.28
N SER A 325 -21.60 13.74 -14.17
CA SER A 325 -20.21 13.94 -13.75
C SER A 325 -19.56 12.60 -13.42
N ILE A 326 -20.21 11.79 -12.59
CA ILE A 326 -19.74 10.44 -12.21
C ILE A 326 -19.52 9.55 -13.44
N ALA A 327 -20.49 9.52 -14.36
CA ALA A 327 -20.38 8.73 -15.58
C ALA A 327 -19.18 9.17 -16.44
N LYS A 328 -18.98 10.48 -16.65
CA LYS A 328 -17.82 11.02 -17.39
C LYS A 328 -16.50 10.66 -16.70
N MET A 329 -16.45 10.72 -15.37
CA MET A 329 -15.25 10.36 -14.60
C MET A 329 -14.92 8.88 -14.76
N GLN A 330 -15.90 7.99 -14.64
CA GLN A 330 -15.74 6.56 -14.82
C GLN A 330 -15.32 6.21 -16.26
N ASP A 331 -15.94 6.81 -17.27
CA ASP A 331 -15.59 6.59 -18.67
C ASP A 331 -14.15 7.03 -18.96
N THR A 332 -13.73 8.19 -18.43
CA THR A 332 -12.36 8.69 -18.62
C THR A 332 -11.32 7.77 -17.99
N LEU A 333 -11.58 7.28 -16.78
CA LEU A 333 -10.70 6.31 -16.11
C LEU A 333 -10.67 4.98 -16.87
N TYR A 334 -11.82 4.49 -17.32
CA TYR A 334 -11.90 3.26 -18.12
C TYR A 334 -11.08 3.37 -19.39
N LEU A 335 -11.26 4.44 -20.17
CA LEU A 335 -10.50 4.71 -21.40
C LEU A 335 -9.00 4.79 -21.16
N SER A 336 -8.59 5.39 -20.04
CA SER A 336 -7.17 5.53 -19.67
C SER A 336 -6.54 4.20 -19.26
N LEU A 337 -7.32 3.29 -18.66
CA LEU A 337 -6.85 2.03 -18.08
C LEU A 337 -7.12 0.80 -18.96
N GLN A 338 -7.69 0.93 -20.16
CA GLN A 338 -8.06 -0.22 -21.01
C GLN A 338 -6.90 -1.19 -21.29
N LYS A 339 -5.67 -0.68 -21.30
CA LYS A 339 -4.45 -1.46 -21.54
C LYS A 339 -3.73 -1.88 -20.26
N SER A 340 -4.19 -1.41 -19.10
CA SER A 340 -3.64 -1.77 -17.79
C SER A 340 -4.10 -3.17 -17.42
N LYS A 341 -3.22 -3.93 -16.77
CA LYS A 341 -3.53 -5.24 -16.19
C LYS A 341 -4.00 -5.13 -14.74
N LEU A 342 -4.01 -3.94 -14.15
CA LEU A 342 -4.52 -3.69 -12.80
C LEU A 342 -6.01 -4.05 -12.71
N LYS A 343 -6.45 -4.56 -11.56
CA LYS A 343 -7.86 -4.92 -11.36
C LYS A 343 -8.64 -3.69 -10.91
N PHE A 344 -9.03 -2.85 -11.86
CA PHE A 344 -9.68 -1.55 -11.60
C PHE A 344 -11.20 -1.56 -11.70
N SER A 345 -11.87 -2.70 -11.82
CA SER A 345 -13.33 -2.78 -12.01
C SER A 345 -14.02 -3.80 -11.12
N GLY A 346 -15.34 -3.61 -10.92
CA GLY A 346 -16.26 -4.65 -10.43
C GLY A 346 -16.38 -4.83 -8.91
N SER A 347 -15.75 -4.01 -8.07
CA SER A 347 -15.80 -4.18 -6.60
C SER A 347 -16.31 -2.96 -5.84
N VAL A 348 -15.86 -1.75 -6.19
CA VAL A 348 -16.17 -0.53 -5.43
C VAL A 348 -16.96 0.44 -6.28
N ASN A 349 -18.05 0.99 -5.75
CA ASN A 349 -18.79 2.07 -6.38
C ASN A 349 -19.38 3.03 -5.33
N CYS A 350 -19.51 4.29 -5.72
CA CYS A 350 -20.39 5.21 -5.03
C CYS A 350 -21.82 4.78 -5.40
N GLY A 351 -22.38 3.84 -4.62
CA GLY A 351 -23.67 3.20 -4.90
C GLY A 351 -24.67 4.19 -5.48
N THR A 352 -25.30 3.82 -6.60
CA THR A 352 -26.18 4.70 -7.38
C THR A 352 -27.38 5.15 -6.55
N TYR A 353 -27.21 6.20 -5.74
CA TYR A 353 -28.31 6.90 -5.06
C TYR A 353 -29.29 7.52 -6.05
N THR A 354 -28.91 7.58 -7.33
CA THR A 354 -29.76 7.98 -8.44
C THR A 354 -30.33 6.73 -9.12
N ARG A 355 -31.63 6.49 -8.86
CA ARG A 355 -32.48 5.49 -9.53
C ARG A 355 -32.68 5.74 -11.04
N SER A 356 -31.89 6.63 -11.62
CA SER A 356 -31.95 7.04 -13.01
C SER A 356 -30.53 7.16 -13.52
N GLN A 357 -30.11 6.21 -14.35
CA GLN A 357 -29.71 6.44 -15.72
C GLN A 357 -29.14 5.13 -16.30
N LYS A 358 -29.17 5.04 -17.64
CA LYS A 358 -28.53 4.00 -18.45
C LYS A 358 -27.22 3.57 -17.79
N ASP A 359 -27.09 2.29 -17.46
CA ASP A 359 -25.85 1.71 -16.93
C ASP A 359 -24.68 2.30 -17.72
N SER A 360 -23.78 3.04 -17.06
CA SER A 360 -22.49 3.29 -17.69
C SER A 360 -21.93 1.90 -18.02
N SER A 361 -21.51 1.70 -19.26
CA SER A 361 -21.00 0.39 -19.70
C SER A 361 -19.77 -0.04 -18.91
N HIS A 362 -19.14 0.91 -18.21
CA HIS A 362 -17.84 0.76 -17.58
C HIS A 362 -17.92 0.97 -16.06
N LYS A 363 -17.89 -0.14 -15.32
CA LYS A 363 -17.90 -0.16 -13.85
C LYS A 363 -16.48 -0.13 -13.28
N VAL A 364 -15.87 1.05 -13.26
CA VAL A 364 -14.57 1.29 -12.60
C VAL A 364 -14.75 1.36 -11.07
N ASN A 365 -13.76 0.85 -10.33
CA ASN A 365 -13.62 0.97 -8.89
C ASN A 365 -13.36 2.44 -8.52
N PHE A 366 -14.43 3.21 -8.45
CA PHE A 366 -14.40 4.65 -8.27
C PHE A 366 -15.36 5.07 -7.16
N PHE A 367 -14.87 5.89 -6.24
CA PHE A 367 -15.60 6.33 -5.06
C PHE A 367 -15.39 7.82 -4.81
N LEU A 368 -16.44 8.51 -4.36
CA LEU A 368 -16.42 9.93 -4.03
C LEU A 368 -16.52 10.11 -2.51
N LEU A 369 -15.63 10.94 -1.95
CA LEU A 369 -15.71 11.42 -0.57
C LEU A 369 -15.84 12.95 -0.57
N PRO A 370 -16.88 13.50 0.09
CA PRO A 370 -17.03 14.94 0.22
C PRO A 370 -16.00 15.49 1.22
N GLU A 371 -15.88 16.81 1.28
CA GLU A 371 -15.10 17.44 2.34
C GLU A 371 -15.70 17.13 3.73
N LYS A 372 -14.83 16.97 4.73
CA LYS A 372 -15.27 16.71 6.10
C LYS A 372 -15.93 17.96 6.66
N GLU A 373 -17.17 17.82 7.11
CA GLU A 373 -17.90 18.89 7.77
C GLU A 373 -17.24 19.24 9.12
N VAL A 374 -17.01 20.54 9.34
CA VAL A 374 -16.69 21.04 10.68
C VAL A 374 -18.01 21.00 11.45
N PRO A 375 -18.09 20.35 12.63
CA PRO A 375 -19.31 20.37 13.42
C PRO A 375 -19.64 21.83 13.75
N GLU A 376 -20.77 22.32 13.22
CA GLU A 376 -21.25 23.67 13.50
C GLU A 376 -21.44 23.80 15.02
N PHE A 377 -20.55 24.57 15.65
CA PHE A 377 -20.74 25.01 17.01
C PHE A 377 -21.84 26.07 16.97
N ASP A 378 -23.03 25.70 17.45
CA ASP A 378 -24.07 26.64 17.88
C ASP A 378 -25.03 27.21 16.82
N SER A 379 -25.42 26.41 15.81
CA SER A 379 -26.61 26.72 15.02
C SER A 379 -27.86 26.29 15.79
N SER A 380 -28.64 27.26 16.27
CA SER A 380 -29.93 27.10 16.97
C SER A 380 -30.78 25.97 16.38
N LYS A 381 -31.32 25.09 17.25
CA LYS A 381 -32.04 23.83 16.96
C LYS A 381 -33.24 23.89 15.99
N ASP A 382 -33.56 25.06 15.43
CA ASP A 382 -34.75 25.31 14.61
C ASP A 382 -34.46 25.63 13.13
N GLN A 383 -33.20 25.57 12.69
CA GLN A 383 -32.86 25.71 11.26
C GLN A 383 -32.69 24.35 10.59
N PHE A 384 -33.44 24.13 9.50
CA PHE A 384 -33.18 22.99 8.62
C PHE A 384 -31.77 23.11 8.05
N PRO A 385 -30.98 22.01 8.02
CA PRO A 385 -29.64 22.03 7.45
C PRO A 385 -29.70 22.40 5.97
N GLU A 386 -28.70 23.18 5.51
CA GLU A 386 -28.58 23.55 4.10
C GLU A 386 -28.48 22.30 3.21
N TYR A 387 -29.14 22.33 2.05
CA TYR A 387 -29.08 21.23 1.10
C TYR A 387 -27.70 21.13 0.45
N LYS A 388 -26.93 20.13 0.88
CA LYS A 388 -25.54 19.91 0.42
C LYS A 388 -25.44 19.20 -0.93
N GLY A 389 -26.47 18.46 -1.31
CA GLY A 389 -26.52 17.74 -2.60
C GLY A 389 -25.68 16.45 -2.66
N HIS A 390 -25.20 15.95 -1.53
CA HIS A 390 -24.50 14.68 -1.41
C HIS A 390 -24.83 13.97 -0.09
N PRO A 391 -24.62 12.66 0.03
CA PRO A 391 -24.73 11.95 1.30
C PRO A 391 -23.71 12.46 2.33
N GLY A 392 -24.01 12.29 3.62
CA GLY A 392 -23.11 12.73 4.69
C GLY A 392 -21.77 11.99 4.67
N PHE A 393 -20.70 12.68 5.07
CA PHE A 393 -19.32 12.17 5.05
C PHE A 393 -19.19 10.79 5.72
N LYS A 394 -19.73 10.64 6.93
CA LYS A 394 -19.63 9.40 7.72
C LYS A 394 -20.26 8.20 6.99
N CYS A 395 -21.44 8.38 6.40
CA CYS A 395 -22.12 7.33 5.64
C CYS A 395 -21.27 6.85 4.46
N LEU A 396 -20.65 7.79 3.73
CA LEU A 396 -19.77 7.46 2.61
C LEU A 396 -18.44 6.83 3.07
N ALA A 397 -17.86 7.31 4.17
CA ALA A 397 -16.67 6.74 4.78
C ALA A 397 -16.88 5.29 5.24
N ASP A 398 -18.00 5.00 5.90
CA ASP A 398 -18.38 3.66 6.34
C ASP A 398 -18.64 2.76 5.12
N SER A 399 -19.34 3.27 4.09
CA SER A 399 -19.60 2.55 2.84
C SER A 399 -18.31 2.19 2.09
N LEU A 400 -17.37 3.15 1.95
CA LEU A 400 -16.06 2.92 1.35
C LEU A 400 -15.32 1.81 2.10
N SER A 401 -15.27 1.90 3.44
CA SER A 401 -14.58 0.93 4.28
C SER A 401 -15.16 -0.47 4.09
N HIS A 402 -16.48 -0.63 4.16
CA HIS A 402 -17.13 -1.93 3.95
C HIS A 402 -16.85 -2.50 2.56
N GLN A 403 -16.90 -1.68 1.50
CA GLN A 403 -16.64 -2.14 0.14
C GLN A 403 -15.19 -2.57 -0.07
N VAL A 404 -14.22 -1.79 0.42
CA VAL A 404 -12.78 -2.10 0.33
C VAL A 404 -12.42 -3.36 1.12
N LEU A 405 -13.00 -3.54 2.31
CA LEU A 405 -12.78 -4.71 3.15
C LEU A 405 -13.42 -6.00 2.58
N SER A 406 -14.43 -5.85 1.71
CA SER A 406 -15.12 -6.96 1.05
C SER A 406 -14.49 -7.37 -0.28
N MET A 407 -13.41 -6.71 -0.71
CA MET A 407 -12.73 -7.01 -1.96
C MET A 407 -12.06 -8.40 -1.92
N PRO A 408 -11.95 -9.08 -3.07
CA PRO A 408 -11.39 -10.42 -3.13
C PRO A 408 -9.91 -10.44 -2.74
N ARG A 409 -9.54 -11.43 -1.92
CA ARG A 409 -8.17 -11.65 -1.43
C ARG A 409 -7.45 -12.61 -2.38
N SER A 410 -6.88 -12.08 -3.48
CA SER A 410 -6.08 -12.90 -4.39
C SER A 410 -4.71 -13.21 -3.82
N LEU A 411 -4.21 -14.42 -4.04
CA LEU A 411 -2.86 -14.81 -3.61
C LEU A 411 -1.80 -13.93 -4.28
N LEU A 412 -0.88 -13.38 -3.47
CA LEU A 412 0.24 -12.54 -3.93
C LEU A 412 1.31 -13.37 -4.66
N THR A 413 1.52 -14.61 -4.22
CA THR A 413 2.47 -15.57 -4.76
C THR A 413 1.78 -16.89 -5.12
N HIS A 414 2.48 -17.79 -5.81
CA HIS A 414 1.96 -19.12 -6.14
C HIS A 414 1.56 -19.94 -4.92
N THR A 415 2.19 -19.68 -3.78
CA THR A 415 1.86 -20.26 -2.49
C THR A 415 1.18 -19.22 -1.59
N ALA A 416 0.30 -19.68 -0.71
CA ALA A 416 -0.24 -18.82 0.34
C ALA A 416 0.89 -18.44 1.32
N LEU A 417 1.01 -17.14 1.61
CA LEU A 417 1.96 -16.61 2.58
C LEU A 417 1.28 -16.51 3.95
N SER A 418 2.06 -16.64 5.03
CA SER A 418 1.65 -16.12 6.33
C SER A 418 2.00 -14.64 6.45
N GLU A 419 1.50 -13.92 7.46
CA GLU A 419 1.86 -12.50 7.68
C GLU A 419 3.37 -12.32 7.84
N LYS A 420 4.05 -13.20 8.60
CA LYS A 420 5.53 -13.16 8.71
C LYS A 420 6.23 -13.47 7.40
N ASN A 421 5.77 -14.47 6.65
CA ASN A 421 6.35 -14.79 5.35
C ASN A 421 6.11 -13.68 4.33
N TRP A 422 4.96 -13.00 4.40
CA TRP A 422 4.66 -11.79 3.63
C TRP A 422 5.64 -10.67 3.97
N PHE A 423 5.97 -10.47 5.25
CA PHE A 423 6.94 -9.45 5.65
C PHE A 423 8.34 -9.72 5.07
N HIS A 424 8.83 -10.96 5.18
CA HIS A 424 10.11 -11.35 4.57
C HIS A 424 10.09 -11.26 3.03
N TYR A 425 8.95 -11.63 2.42
CA TYR A 425 8.73 -11.46 0.99
C TYR A 425 8.82 -9.98 0.61
N SER A 426 8.12 -9.10 1.32
CA SER A 426 8.11 -7.65 1.12
C SER A 426 9.52 -7.06 1.26
N ALA A 427 10.27 -7.46 2.28
CA ALA A 427 11.67 -7.02 2.47
C ALA A 427 12.55 -7.37 1.24
N ARG A 428 12.41 -8.59 0.71
CA ARG A 428 13.15 -9.03 -0.49
C ARG A 428 12.73 -8.26 -1.73
N ILE A 429 11.43 -7.98 -1.89
CA ILE A 429 10.91 -7.19 -3.01
C ILE A 429 11.43 -5.76 -2.92
N TRP A 430 11.44 -5.15 -1.74
CA TRP A 430 11.99 -3.81 -1.53
C TRP A 430 13.46 -3.73 -1.97
N GLU A 431 14.29 -4.68 -1.54
CA GLU A 431 15.70 -4.77 -1.96
C GLU A 431 15.86 -4.97 -3.47
N THR A 432 14.98 -5.76 -4.08
CA THR A 432 14.98 -6.01 -5.53
C THR A 432 14.62 -4.73 -6.30
N VAL A 433 13.63 -3.98 -5.83
CA VAL A 433 13.24 -2.69 -6.42
C VAL A 433 14.36 -1.67 -6.30
N LYS A 434 15.01 -1.54 -5.13
CA LYS A 434 16.13 -0.59 -4.95
C LYS A 434 17.36 -0.91 -5.81
N LYS A 435 17.64 -2.20 -6.05
CA LYS A 435 18.80 -2.65 -6.84
C LYS A 435 18.48 -2.85 -8.33
N SER A 436 17.22 -2.67 -8.72
CA SER A 436 16.79 -2.95 -10.09
C SER A 436 17.36 -1.91 -11.05
N THR A 437 17.98 -2.39 -12.12
CA THR A 437 18.51 -1.56 -13.21
C THR A 437 17.41 -0.91 -14.04
N LEU A 438 16.14 -1.28 -13.85
CA LEU A 438 15.02 -0.59 -14.51
C LEU A 438 14.78 0.81 -13.94
N PHE A 439 15.29 1.07 -12.74
CA PHE A 439 15.19 2.35 -12.05
C PHE A 439 16.50 3.15 -12.06
N LEU A 440 17.51 2.67 -12.79
CA LEU A 440 18.78 3.36 -13.05
C LEU A 440 18.78 3.84 -14.51
#